data_AF-A0A9D8L2Z7-F1
#
_entry.id   AF-A0A9D8L2Z7-F1
#
_cell.length_a   1.000
_cell.length_b   1.000
_cell.length_c   1.000
_cell.angle_alpha   90.00
_cell.angle_beta   90.00
_cell.angle_gamma   90.00
#
_symmetry.space_group_name_H-M   'P 1'
#
loop_
_entity.id
_entity.type
_entity.pdbx_description
1 polymer ?
#
loop_
_entity_poly.entity_id
_entity_poly.type
_entity_poly.pdbx_seq_one_letter_code
_entity_poly.pdbx_strand_id
1 'polypeptide(L)'
;MTLAYLTLRPDAEAEAVSEYPVSLYLAPEADMWIAESDALPIATEAATLDALIERVWEIAPEIAELNGHRCKLNLRFEKKRASTNLSPSWPGLTRPSMP
;
A
#
# COMPACT_ATOMS: atom_id res chain seq x y z
N MET A 1 3.19 -45.83 20.86
CA MET A 1 2.56 -44.49 20.85
C MET A 1 2.50 -44.03 19.40
N THR A 2 1.33 -44.14 18.78
CA THR A 2 1.12 -43.80 17.35
C THR A 2 0.68 -42.36 17.25
N LEU A 3 1.52 -41.47 16.71
CA LEU A 3 1.13 -40.09 16.42
C LEU A 3 0.31 -40.09 15.13
N ALA A 4 -0.99 -39.83 15.25
CA ALA A 4 -1.86 -39.55 14.13
C ALA A 4 -1.59 -38.12 13.64
N TYR A 5 -0.85 -37.98 12.54
CA TYR A 5 -0.86 -36.75 11.76
C TYR A 5 -2.20 -36.65 11.06
N LEU A 6 -3.11 -35.85 11.62
CA LEU A 6 -4.27 -35.35 10.89
C LEU A 6 -3.74 -34.63 9.66
N THR A 7 -3.81 -35.30 8.51
CA THR A 7 -3.78 -34.67 7.20
C THR A 7 -5.00 -33.77 7.14
N LEU A 8 -4.85 -32.55 7.66
CA LEU A 8 -5.66 -31.40 7.32
C LEU A 8 -5.77 -31.43 5.80
N ARG A 9 -6.90 -31.90 5.29
CA ARG A 9 -7.24 -31.69 3.89
C ARG A 9 -7.22 -30.17 3.72
N PRO A 10 -6.47 -29.60 2.77
CA PRO A 10 -6.79 -28.27 2.30
C PRO A 10 -8.09 -28.37 1.49
N ASP A 11 -9.19 -28.79 2.14
CA ASP A 11 -10.57 -28.71 1.62
C ASP A 11 -11.11 -27.31 1.91
N ALA A 12 -10.32 -26.35 1.50
CA ALA A 12 -10.57 -24.94 1.47
C ALA A 12 -9.38 -24.42 0.68
N GLU A 13 -9.41 -24.67 -0.63
CA GLU A 13 -9.08 -23.59 -1.55
C GLU A 13 -10.00 -22.43 -1.14
N ALA A 14 -9.63 -21.73 -0.06
CA ALA A 14 -10.10 -20.40 0.21
C ALA A 14 -9.81 -19.73 -1.12
N GLU A 15 -10.85 -19.47 -1.91
CA GLU A 15 -10.73 -18.66 -3.11
C GLU A 15 -9.86 -17.50 -2.66
N ALA A 16 -8.62 -17.47 -3.14
CA ALA A 16 -7.63 -16.57 -2.62
C ALA A 16 -8.06 -15.21 -3.17
N VAL A 17 -9.01 -14.59 -2.47
CA VAL A 17 -9.40 -13.21 -2.67
C VAL A 17 -8.20 -12.45 -2.15
N SER A 18 -7.22 -12.28 -3.04
CA SER A 18 -6.04 -11.50 -2.76
C SER A 18 -6.52 -10.10 -2.44
N GLU A 19 -6.55 -9.78 -1.16
CA GLU A 19 -6.82 -8.44 -0.69
C GLU A 19 -5.55 -7.63 -0.92
N TYR A 20 -5.68 -6.54 -1.67
CA TYR A 20 -4.56 -5.68 -2.03
C TYR A 20 -4.73 -4.37 -1.28
N PRO A 21 -4.02 -4.17 -0.16
CA PRO A 21 -4.08 -2.92 0.58
C PRO A 21 -3.38 -1.81 -0.22
N VAL A 22 -4.10 -0.72 -0.44
CA VAL A 22 -3.63 0.49 -1.11
C VAL A 22 -3.60 1.61 -0.07
N SER A 23 -2.39 2.05 0.28
CA SER A 23 -2.19 3.18 1.19
C SER A 23 -2.43 4.49 0.45
N LEU A 24 -3.36 5.29 0.97
CA LEU A 24 -3.69 6.63 0.47
C LEU A 24 -3.23 7.70 1.46
N TYR A 25 -2.43 8.65 1.02
CA TYR A 25 -2.00 9.77 1.86
C TYR A 25 -1.89 11.07 1.05
N LEU A 26 -2.08 12.19 1.74
CA LEU A 26 -1.88 13.52 1.17
C LEU A 26 -0.41 13.89 1.33
N ALA A 27 0.26 14.24 0.23
CA ALA A 27 1.60 14.82 0.21
C ALA A 27 1.49 16.35 0.29
N PRO A 28 1.67 16.97 1.47
CA PRO A 28 1.49 18.42 1.64
C PRO A 28 2.53 19.25 0.87
N GLU A 29 3.68 18.67 0.52
CA GLU A 29 4.71 19.36 -0.26
C GLU A 29 4.30 19.56 -1.73
N ALA A 30 3.47 18.67 -2.25
CA ALA A 30 3.00 18.68 -3.62
C ALA A 30 1.52 19.08 -3.76
N ASP A 31 0.79 19.18 -2.65
CA ASP A 31 -0.68 19.33 -2.62
C ASP A 31 -1.40 18.23 -3.42
N MET A 32 -0.82 17.03 -3.47
CA MET A 32 -1.33 15.88 -4.23
C MET A 32 -1.61 14.69 -3.31
N TRP A 33 -2.63 13.93 -3.66
CA TRP A 33 -2.91 12.62 -3.07
C TRP A 33 -2.06 11.56 -3.75
N ILE A 34 -1.43 10.71 -2.95
CA ILE A 34 -0.60 9.60 -3.40
C ILE A 34 -1.27 8.28 -3.02
N ALA A 35 -1.33 7.35 -3.97
CA ALA A 35 -1.69 5.96 -3.75
C ALA A 35 -0.46 5.07 -3.97
N GLU A 36 -0.15 4.25 -2.97
CA GLU A 36 0.90 3.23 -3.08
C GLU A 36 0.35 1.88 -2.60
N SER A 37 0.79 0.79 -3.23
CA SER A 37 0.55 -0.57 -2.74
C SER A 37 1.82 -1.41 -2.89
N ASP A 38 2.08 -2.24 -1.87
CA ASP A 38 3.21 -3.18 -1.87
C ASP A 38 2.81 -4.52 -2.50
N ALA A 39 1.54 -4.91 -2.33
CA ALA A 39 1.00 -6.17 -2.84
C ALA A 39 0.72 -6.12 -4.34
N LEU A 40 0.29 -4.95 -4.86
CA LEU A 40 0.33 -4.63 -6.27
C LEU A 40 1.27 -3.45 -6.43
N PRO A 41 2.35 -3.53 -7.23
CA PRO A 41 3.32 -2.46 -7.39
C PRO A 41 2.72 -1.27 -8.18
N ILE A 42 1.77 -0.60 -7.55
CA ILE A 42 1.01 0.54 -8.04
C ILE A 42 1.47 1.75 -7.25
N ALA A 43 1.94 2.77 -7.97
CA ALA A 43 2.27 4.07 -7.44
C ALA A 43 1.69 5.13 -8.37
N THR A 44 0.73 5.92 -7.88
CA THR A 44 0.09 6.97 -8.66
C THR A 44 -0.29 8.16 -7.79
N GLU A 45 -0.44 9.32 -8.42
CA GLU A 45 -0.74 10.59 -7.76
C GLU A 45 -1.84 11.36 -8.49
N ALA A 46 -2.66 12.09 -7.73
CA ALA A 46 -3.71 12.94 -8.28
C ALA A 46 -4.03 14.12 -7.37
N ALA A 47 -4.58 15.20 -7.94
CA ALA A 47 -4.95 16.40 -7.18
C ALA A 47 -6.07 16.16 -6.14
N THR A 48 -6.93 15.16 -6.38
CA THR A 48 -8.06 14.85 -5.50
C THR A 48 -8.12 13.36 -5.22
N LEU A 49 -8.60 12.99 -4.03
CA LEU A 49 -8.79 11.60 -3.60
C LEU A 49 -9.66 10.80 -4.59
N ASP A 50 -10.69 11.41 -5.14
CA ASP A 50 -11.62 10.75 -6.08
C ASP A 50 -10.90 10.38 -7.39
N ALA A 51 -10.26 11.35 -8.04
CA ALA A 51 -9.43 11.12 -9.22
C ALA A 51 -8.28 10.13 -8.96
N LEU A 52 -7.73 10.08 -7.75
CA LEU A 52 -6.72 9.10 -7.36
C LEU A 52 -7.30 7.68 -7.37
N ILE A 53 -8.49 7.50 -6.78
CA ILE A 53 -9.17 6.21 -6.73
C ILE A 53 -9.55 5.75 -8.14
N GLU A 54 -10.08 6.63 -8.98
CA GLU A 54 -10.38 6.31 -10.39
C GLU A 54 -9.12 5.84 -11.11
N ARG A 55 -8.02 6.58 -10.99
CA ARG A 55 -6.71 6.21 -11.54
C ARG A 55 -6.25 4.84 -11.08
N VAL A 56 -6.36 4.55 -9.78
CA VAL A 56 -5.98 3.25 -9.23
C VAL A 56 -6.85 2.14 -9.82
N TRP A 57 -8.16 2.35 -9.99
CA TRP A 57 -9.06 1.37 -10.61
C TRP A 57 -8.75 1.10 -12.08
N GLU A 58 -8.28 2.11 -12.82
CA GLU A 58 -7.87 1.94 -14.21
C GLU A 58 -6.56 1.15 -14.34
N ILE A 59 -5.56 1.43 -13.51
CA ILE A 59 -4.23 0.81 -13.61
C ILE A 59 -4.13 -0.53 -12.87
N ALA A 60 -4.90 -0.76 -11.81
CA ALA A 60 -4.84 -1.98 -11.02
C ALA A 60 -5.02 -3.28 -11.82
N PRO A 61 -6.03 -3.43 -12.72
CA PRO A 61 -6.17 -4.63 -13.53
C PRO A 61 -4.95 -4.86 -14.43
N GLU A 62 -4.44 -3.81 -15.08
CA GLU A 62 -3.28 -3.92 -15.97
C GLU A 62 -2.04 -4.39 -15.19
N ILE A 63 -1.77 -3.78 -14.04
CA ILE A 63 -0.63 -4.17 -13.19
C ILE A 63 -0.80 -5.59 -12.65
N ALA A 64 -2.01 -5.98 -12.27
CA ALA A 64 -2.29 -7.34 -11.79
C ALA A 64 -2.05 -8.40 -12.87
N GLU A 65 -2.51 -8.15 -14.10
CA GLU A 65 -2.29 -9.03 -15.24
C GLU A 65 -0.79 -9.19 -15.55
N LEU A 66 -0.04 -8.08 -15.52
CA LEU A 66 1.42 -8.08 -15.70
C LEU A 66 2.15 -8.89 -14.62
N ASN A 67 1.61 -8.93 -13.40
CA ASN A 67 2.15 -9.71 -12.28
C ASN A 67 1.60 -11.16 -12.24
N GLY A 68 0.76 -11.55 -13.20
CA GLY A 68 0.22 -12.91 -13.30
C GLY A 68 -1.01 -13.19 -12.42
N HIS A 69 -1.61 -12.16 -11.83
CA HIS A 69 -2.86 -12.28 -11.09
C HIS A 69 -4.04 -12.29 -12.07
N ARG A 70 -4.65 -13.46 -12.27
CA ARG A 70 -5.84 -13.64 -13.14
C ARG A 70 -7.18 -13.63 -12.38
N CYS A 71 -7.15 -13.29 -11.10
CA CYS A 71 -8.32 -13.30 -10.20
C CYS A 71 -8.95 -11.92 -10.08
N LYS A 72 -10.20 -11.87 -9.57
CA LYS A 72 -10.85 -10.60 -9.21
C LYS A 72 -10.00 -9.84 -8.20
N LEU A 73 -9.68 -8.59 -8.52
CA LEU A 73 -8.95 -7.70 -7.64
C LEU A 73 -9.86 -7.16 -6.55
N ASN A 74 -9.47 -7.38 -5.30
CA ASN A 74 -10.14 -6.80 -4.14
C ASN A 74 -9.23 -5.72 -3.54
N LEU A 75 -9.34 -4.51 -4.08
CA LEU A 75 -8.55 -3.35 -3.62
C LEU A 75 -9.13 -2.82 -2.31
N ARG A 76 -8.28 -2.72 -1.29
CA ARG A 76 -8.65 -2.15 0.01
C ARG A 76 -7.94 -0.82 0.20
N PHE A 77 -8.69 0.27 0.15
CA PHE A 77 -8.14 1.61 0.33
C PHE A 77 -7.98 1.96 1.81
N GLU A 78 -6.76 2.23 2.22
CA GLU A 78 -6.39 2.58 3.60
C GLU A 78 -5.82 3.98 3.64
N LYS A 79 -6.59 4.93 4.17
CA LYS A 79 -6.10 6.30 4.34
C LYS A 79 -5.08 6.35 5.47
N LYS A 80 -3.79 6.43 5.13
CA LYS A 80 -2.75 6.79 6.09
C LYS A 80 -2.84 8.29 6.38
N ARG A 81 -2.98 8.64 7.65
CA ARG A 81 -2.72 10.01 8.08
C ARG A 81 -1.24 10.25 7.86
N ALA A 82 -0.89 11.27 7.07
CA ALA A 82 0.46 11.79 7.06
C ALA A 82 0.81 12.12 8.51
N SER A 83 1.68 11.31 9.12
CA SER A 83 2.24 11.61 10.43
C SER A 83 2.90 12.96 10.26
N THR A 84 2.27 14.01 10.77
CA THR A 84 2.90 15.31 10.98
C THR A 84 3.95 15.11 12.06
N ASN A 85 5.03 14.40 11.74
CA ASN A 85 6.29 14.54 12.43
C ASN A 85 7.04 15.66 11.72
N LEU A 86 6.48 16.87 11.84
CA LEU A 86 7.30 18.06 11.93
C LEU A 86 8.05 17.97 13.27
N SER A 87 9.12 17.20 13.25
CA SER A 87 10.24 17.38 14.16
C SER A 87 11.49 17.10 13.34
N PRO A 88 12.14 18.14 12.78
CA PRO A 88 13.53 18.01 12.41
C PRO A 88 14.36 17.96 13.69
N SER A 89 14.12 16.98 14.56
CA SER A 89 15.05 16.64 15.63
C SER A 89 16.14 15.78 15.00
N TRP A 90 17.02 16.44 14.25
CA TRP A 90 18.36 15.93 14.02
C TRP A 90 19.13 16.13 15.33
N PRO A 91 19.49 15.08 16.09
CA PRO A 91 20.36 15.24 17.24
C PRO A 91 21.80 15.33 16.69
N GLY A 92 22.21 16.50 16.19
CA GLY A 92 23.57 16.56 15.64
C GLY A 92 24.11 17.87 15.07
N LEU A 93 23.30 18.90 14.79
CA LEU A 93 23.86 20.19 14.38
C LEU A 93 24.06 21.08 15.60
N THR A 94 25.10 20.79 16.39
CA THR A 94 25.76 21.85 17.14
C THR A 94 26.27 22.85 16.11
N ARG A 95 25.69 24.06 16.09
CA ARG A 95 26.23 25.19 15.32
C ARG A 95 27.73 25.27 15.67
N PRO A 96 28.67 25.24 14.71
CA PRO A 96 30.06 25.50 15.06
C PRO A 96 30.13 26.92 15.62
N SER A 97 30.57 27.05 16.86
CA SER A 97 30.96 28.34 17.44
C SER A 97 32.05 28.92 16.56
N MET A 98 31.75 30.03 15.90
CA MET A 98 32.73 30.80 15.16
C MET A 98 33.58 31.63 16.15
N PRO A 99 34.90 31.74 15.94
CA PRO A 99 35.78 32.54 16.79
C PRO A 99 35.50 34.04 16.70
#